data_AF-A0A7V8XU61-F1
#
_entry.id   AF-A0A7V8XU61-F1
#
_cell.length_a   1.000
_cell.length_b   1.000
_cell.length_c   1.000
_cell.angle_alpha   90.00
_cell.angle_beta   90.00
_cell.angle_gamma   90.00
#
_symmetry.space_group_name_H-M   'P 1'
#
loop_
_entity.id
_entity.type
_entity.pdbx_description
1 polymer ?
#
loop_
_entity_poly.entity_id
_entity_poly.type
_entity_poly.pdbx_seq_one_letter_code
_entity_poly.pdbx_strand_id
1 'polypeptide(L)'
;MYPRYARVVTVLSLLIIGAGCRKDSNEAKPDAGSGTPAATASTGYPAPRWPSYFVPPKSVEDLMPAARSLARNTSGFQGKGMGIVQSGEGVLIVPTSAADPMVVDAIKRALVERKITPHIKYAHEFLGQSAEDTNREQAQERDGRKIESAGIYQASSWINGQFPDPEVPKKWLKERRPDLYAELFPGESGKAGKVKSDVDPETGLPRAGNTTDREVVGRGIQAYLKAHPEVRGVFWGGGGTTGLRRALYPMQDKYLGTFITDNVYTLQSQMTTYPGDVWQLAEEQLLEPLAYAERLEITDPEGTNLWSDLTPDMSERWSQGAYQRGHLYMFPNQATGRFGYSFVNYPGFQQKWLPREPIALIHGVLAGTNGHGGFFPRWAVTFKDGFISGVTGGGAQGAALNEFLQYPGLNDRVFPYH
;
A
#
# COMPACT_ATOMS: atom_id res chain seq x y z
N MET A 1 -23.04 8.71 46.74
CA MET A 1 -22.94 7.32 47.23
C MET A 1 -21.73 6.68 46.56
N TYR A 2 -20.71 6.32 47.35
CA TYR A 2 -19.42 5.70 46.97
C TYR A 2 -19.61 4.25 46.45
N PRO A 3 -18.61 3.56 45.83
CA PRO A 3 -17.16 3.79 46.03
C PRO A 3 -16.22 3.76 44.79
N ARG A 4 -15.12 4.48 44.97
CA ARG A 4 -13.85 4.38 44.22
C ARG A 4 -13.03 3.23 44.80
N TYR A 5 -12.54 2.32 43.95
CA TYR A 5 -11.51 1.35 44.31
C TYR A 5 -10.13 1.87 43.86
N ALA A 6 -9.26 2.13 44.83
CA ALA A 6 -7.83 2.31 44.63
C ALA A 6 -7.17 0.94 44.45
N ARG A 7 -6.32 0.79 43.43
CA ARG A 7 -5.37 -0.33 43.35
C ARG A 7 -3.96 0.21 43.45
N VAL A 8 -3.29 -0.27 44.50
CA VAL A 8 -1.89 -0.08 44.87
C VAL A 8 -1.01 -0.80 43.86
N VAL A 9 -0.01 -0.11 43.31
CA VAL A 9 1.07 -0.71 42.52
C VAL A 9 2.32 -0.77 43.41
N THR A 10 2.74 -1.98 43.75
CA THR A 10 3.98 -2.25 44.47
C THR A 10 5.14 -2.27 43.48
N VAL A 11 6.04 -1.30 43.59
CA VAL A 11 7.32 -1.28 42.86
C VAL A 11 8.35 -2.00 43.73
N LEU A 12 8.89 -3.12 43.26
CA LEU A 12 10.03 -3.80 43.87
C LEU A 12 11.31 -3.37 43.16
N SER A 13 12.13 -2.60 43.85
CA SER A 13 13.49 -2.21 43.45
C SER A 13 14.47 -3.29 43.89
N LEU A 14 15.34 -3.77 42.98
CA LEU A 14 16.51 -4.57 43.33
C LEU A 14 17.79 -3.80 42.99
N LEU A 15 18.46 -3.38 44.05
CA LEU A 15 19.84 -2.89 44.10
C LEU A 15 20.80 -4.08 44.11
N ILE A 16 21.84 -4.04 43.27
CA ILE A 16 23.08 -4.79 43.52
C ILE A 16 24.24 -3.80 43.40
N ILE A 17 24.93 -3.59 44.53
CA ILE A 17 26.18 -2.84 44.68
C ILE A 17 27.34 -3.82 44.48
N GLY A 18 28.41 -3.34 43.86
CA GLY A 18 29.53 -4.12 43.36
C GLY A 18 30.69 -4.36 44.32
N ALA A 19 31.70 -5.03 43.78
CA ALA A 19 33.10 -5.11 44.20
C ALA A 19 33.84 -5.72 43.00
N GLY A 20 35.03 -5.33 42.56
CA GLY A 20 36.05 -4.38 42.97
C GLY A 20 37.24 -4.63 42.04
N CYS A 21 37.96 -3.57 41.65
CA CYS A 21 39.09 -3.67 40.72
C CYS A 21 40.23 -4.53 41.27
N ARG A 22 40.85 -5.35 40.39
CA ARG A 22 42.28 -5.67 40.53
C ARG A 22 42.93 -5.77 39.15
N LYS A 23 44.05 -5.07 39.05
CA LYS A 23 44.88 -4.84 37.87
C LYS A 23 46.06 -5.79 37.99
N ASP A 24 46.18 -6.75 37.09
CA ASP A 24 47.42 -7.51 36.90
C ASP A 24 47.81 -7.47 35.43
N SER A 25 48.94 -6.80 35.19
CA SER A 25 49.72 -6.80 33.98
C SER A 25 50.43 -8.14 33.84
N ASN A 26 50.15 -8.88 32.78
CA ASN A 26 51.13 -9.80 32.21
C ASN A 26 50.88 -9.97 30.72
N GLU A 27 51.86 -9.51 29.94
CA GLU A 27 52.01 -9.80 28.53
C GLU A 27 52.05 -11.31 28.31
N ALA A 28 51.11 -11.81 27.52
CA ALA A 28 51.22 -13.09 26.85
C ALA A 28 50.87 -12.88 25.38
N LYS A 29 51.89 -12.95 24.51
CA LYS A 29 51.72 -13.09 23.07
C LYS A 29 50.86 -14.33 22.78
N PRO A 30 49.81 -14.23 21.95
CA PRO A 30 49.27 -15.38 21.26
C PRO A 30 49.83 -15.45 19.84
N ASP A 31 50.19 -16.68 19.49
CA ASP A 31 50.74 -17.11 18.23
C ASP A 31 49.88 -16.76 17.01
N ALA A 32 50.59 -16.59 15.90
CA ALA A 32 50.06 -16.53 14.56
C ALA A 32 49.29 -17.82 14.24
N GLY A 33 47.98 -17.72 14.01
CA GLY A 33 47.21 -18.93 13.71
C GLY A 33 45.70 -18.79 13.54
N SER A 34 45.18 -17.70 12.99
CA SER A 34 43.86 -17.72 12.34
C SER A 34 43.71 -16.47 11.48
N GLY A 35 44.07 -16.59 10.19
CA GLY A 35 43.81 -15.55 9.20
C GLY A 35 42.31 -15.32 9.09
N THR A 36 41.82 -14.25 9.71
CA THR A 36 40.59 -13.61 9.26
C THR A 36 40.86 -13.12 7.84
N PRO A 37 40.09 -13.51 6.81
CA PRO A 37 40.18 -12.83 5.54
C PRO A 37 39.80 -11.38 5.82
N ALA A 38 40.78 -10.49 5.68
CA ALA A 38 40.51 -9.07 5.57
C ALA A 38 39.54 -8.92 4.40
N ALA A 39 38.25 -8.78 4.70
CA ALA A 39 37.28 -8.31 3.75
C ALA A 39 37.71 -6.88 3.41
N THR A 40 38.48 -6.75 2.33
CA THR A 40 38.56 -5.51 1.57
C THR A 40 37.13 -5.11 1.26
N ALA A 41 36.60 -4.20 2.07
CA ALA A 41 35.29 -3.61 1.86
C ALA A 41 35.32 -2.92 0.50
N SER A 42 34.82 -3.60 -0.53
CA SER A 42 34.47 -2.94 -1.79
C SER A 42 33.49 -1.84 -1.44
N THR A 43 33.88 -0.59 -1.69
CA THR A 43 33.15 0.65 -1.37
C THR A 43 31.92 0.87 -2.24
N GLY A 44 31.15 -0.17 -2.51
CA GLY A 44 29.95 -0.12 -3.34
C GLY A 44 28.87 -1.03 -2.77
N TYR A 45 27.62 -0.57 -2.82
CA TYR A 45 26.48 -1.43 -2.58
C TYR A 45 26.55 -2.63 -3.55
N PRO A 46 26.20 -3.85 -3.10
CA PRO A 46 26.14 -4.98 -4.00
C PRO A 46 25.20 -4.67 -5.17
N ALA A 47 25.57 -5.12 -6.37
CA ALA A 47 24.70 -4.98 -7.53
C ALA A 47 23.31 -5.57 -7.24
N PRO A 48 22.22 -4.95 -7.74
CA PRO A 48 20.88 -5.51 -7.62
C PRO A 48 20.86 -6.96 -8.10
N ARG A 49 20.27 -7.84 -7.31
CA ARG A 49 20.19 -9.27 -7.59
C ARG A 49 18.84 -9.81 -7.17
N TRP A 50 18.36 -10.80 -7.91
CA TRP A 50 17.20 -11.56 -7.50
C TRP A 50 17.47 -12.27 -6.17
N PRO A 51 16.45 -12.43 -5.30
CA PRO A 51 16.61 -13.21 -4.09
C PRO A 51 17.04 -14.64 -4.44
N SER A 52 18.05 -15.15 -3.74
CA SER A 52 18.64 -16.46 -4.04
C SER A 52 17.68 -17.64 -3.88
N TYR A 53 16.58 -17.45 -3.15
CA TYR A 53 15.52 -18.44 -2.96
C TYR A 53 14.52 -18.50 -4.12
N PHE A 54 14.49 -17.49 -5.00
CA PHE A 54 13.55 -17.47 -6.11
C PHE A 54 14.02 -18.43 -7.20
N VAL A 55 13.20 -19.43 -7.49
CA VAL A 55 13.41 -20.37 -8.59
C VAL A 55 12.16 -20.31 -9.48
N PRO A 56 12.29 -19.96 -10.77
CA PRO A 56 11.16 -19.95 -11.69
C PRO A 56 10.44 -21.31 -11.69
N PRO A 57 9.14 -21.35 -11.33
CA PRO A 57 8.38 -22.58 -11.28
C PRO A 57 8.14 -23.12 -12.69
N LYS A 58 8.16 -24.44 -12.85
CA LYS A 58 7.85 -25.13 -14.10
C LYS A 58 6.48 -25.80 -14.07
N SER A 59 5.91 -25.93 -12.88
CA SER A 59 4.65 -26.62 -12.64
C SER A 59 3.94 -26.08 -11.40
N VAL A 60 2.66 -26.44 -11.25
CA VAL A 60 1.89 -26.18 -10.04
C VAL A 60 2.55 -26.82 -8.81
N GLU A 61 3.16 -28.00 -8.97
CA GLU A 61 3.81 -28.71 -7.86
C GLU A 61 4.99 -27.93 -7.27
N ASP A 62 5.72 -27.16 -8.09
CA ASP A 62 6.79 -26.27 -7.63
C ASP A 62 6.25 -25.13 -6.75
N LEU A 63 4.99 -24.74 -6.94
CA LEU A 63 4.32 -23.68 -6.18
C LEU A 63 3.60 -24.19 -4.93
N MET A 64 3.30 -25.49 -4.85
CA MET A 64 2.51 -26.06 -3.76
C MET A 64 3.09 -25.79 -2.36
N PRO A 65 4.41 -25.83 -2.11
CA PRO A 65 4.97 -25.47 -0.80
C PRO A 65 4.60 -24.04 -0.36
N ALA A 66 4.73 -23.07 -1.27
CA ALA A 66 4.38 -21.67 -1.01
C ALA A 66 2.86 -21.47 -0.87
N ALA A 67 2.07 -22.14 -1.71
CA ALA A 67 0.60 -22.10 -1.64
C ALA A 67 0.06 -22.68 -0.32
N ARG A 68 0.63 -23.79 0.17
CA ARG A 68 0.30 -24.37 1.48
C ARG A 68 0.65 -23.43 2.63
N SER A 69 1.80 -22.75 2.55
CA SER A 69 2.19 -21.74 3.53
C SER A 69 1.18 -20.58 3.56
N LEU A 70 0.86 -20.01 2.39
CA LEU A 70 -0.15 -18.96 2.24
C LEU A 70 -1.51 -19.40 2.80
N ALA A 71 -1.97 -20.59 2.42
CA ALA A 71 -3.27 -21.11 2.85
C ALA A 71 -3.36 -21.28 4.37
N ARG A 72 -2.24 -21.47 5.08
CA ARG A 72 -2.22 -21.59 6.55
C ARG A 72 -1.94 -20.27 7.27
N ASN A 73 -1.46 -19.26 6.57
CA ASN A 73 -1.07 -17.99 7.16
C ASN A 73 -2.30 -17.21 7.68
N THR A 74 -2.30 -16.92 8.99
CA THR A 74 -3.34 -16.18 9.71
C THR A 74 -3.08 -14.67 9.77
N SER A 75 -2.08 -14.18 9.05
CA SER A 75 -1.76 -12.76 8.92
C SER A 75 -1.56 -12.39 7.46
N GLY A 76 -2.51 -11.61 6.92
CA GLY A 76 -2.44 -11.12 5.55
C GLY A 76 -2.11 -9.63 5.50
N PHE A 77 -1.40 -9.23 4.44
CA PHE A 77 -1.32 -7.83 4.06
C PHE A 77 -2.74 -7.24 3.99
N GLN A 78 -2.98 -6.16 4.73
CA GLN A 78 -4.27 -5.49 4.82
C GLN A 78 -5.49 -6.44 5.06
N GLY A 79 -5.32 -7.52 5.84
CA GLY A 79 -6.41 -8.48 6.11
C GLY A 79 -6.09 -9.61 7.10
N LYS A 80 -7.01 -10.58 7.20
CA LYS A 80 -6.92 -11.70 8.15
C LYS A 80 -6.02 -12.86 7.70
N GLY A 81 -5.54 -12.86 6.46
CA GLY A 81 -4.83 -14.01 5.87
C GLY A 81 -5.76 -15.21 5.61
N MET A 82 -5.34 -16.16 4.76
CA MET A 82 -6.19 -17.29 4.36
C MET A 82 -6.36 -18.36 5.44
N GLY A 83 -5.45 -18.41 6.41
CA GLY A 83 -5.46 -19.36 7.52
C GLY A 83 -6.72 -19.30 8.39
N ILE A 84 -7.43 -18.17 8.40
CA ILE A 84 -8.66 -17.99 9.19
C ILE A 84 -9.87 -18.78 8.68
N VAL A 85 -9.84 -19.22 7.42
CA VAL A 85 -10.88 -20.08 6.85
C VAL A 85 -10.69 -21.50 7.39
N GLN A 86 -11.78 -22.07 7.90
CA GLN A 86 -11.81 -23.36 8.56
C GLN A 86 -12.22 -24.48 7.61
N SER A 87 -11.91 -25.71 8.02
CA SER A 87 -12.32 -26.92 7.30
C SER A 87 -13.85 -26.98 7.16
N GLY A 88 -14.34 -27.28 5.95
CA GLY A 88 -15.77 -27.32 5.61
C GLY A 88 -16.38 -25.98 5.20
N GLU A 89 -15.66 -24.86 5.33
CA GLU A 89 -16.15 -23.54 4.89
C GLU A 89 -15.86 -23.29 3.39
N GLY A 90 -16.70 -22.46 2.76
CA GLY A 90 -16.43 -21.88 1.45
C GLY A 90 -15.71 -20.52 1.55
N VAL A 91 -14.89 -20.19 0.55
CA VAL A 91 -14.28 -18.85 0.43
C VAL A 91 -14.27 -18.38 -1.02
N LEU A 92 -14.66 -17.11 -1.24
CA LEU A 92 -14.54 -16.46 -2.54
C LEU A 92 -13.15 -15.84 -2.70
N ILE A 93 -12.51 -16.11 -3.81
CA ILE A 93 -11.26 -15.46 -4.22
C ILE A 93 -11.55 -14.73 -5.52
N VAL A 94 -11.17 -13.45 -5.57
CA VAL A 94 -11.35 -12.60 -6.74
C VAL A 94 -10.01 -12.14 -7.28
N PRO A 95 -9.38 -12.93 -8.19
CA PRO A 95 -8.15 -12.55 -8.87
C PRO A 95 -8.35 -11.41 -9.86
N THR A 96 -7.23 -10.76 -10.22
CA THR A 96 -7.18 -9.82 -11.34
C THR A 96 -7.27 -10.57 -12.68
N SER A 97 -7.61 -9.89 -13.78
CA SER A 97 -7.62 -10.49 -15.12
C SER A 97 -6.25 -11.01 -15.58
N ALA A 98 -5.18 -10.48 -14.99
CA ALA A 98 -3.80 -10.81 -15.29
C ALA A 98 -3.20 -11.85 -14.33
N ALA A 99 -4.01 -12.41 -13.42
CA ALA A 99 -3.54 -13.41 -12.48
C ALA A 99 -2.99 -14.65 -13.20
N ASP A 100 -1.86 -15.16 -12.71
CA ASP A 100 -1.21 -16.35 -13.23
C ASP A 100 -2.09 -17.59 -12.95
N PRO A 101 -2.57 -18.31 -13.98
CA PRO A 101 -3.41 -19.49 -13.79
C PRO A 101 -2.74 -20.59 -12.96
N MET A 102 -1.41 -20.75 -13.07
CA MET A 102 -0.65 -21.74 -12.31
C MET A 102 -0.64 -21.42 -10.81
N VAL A 103 -0.57 -20.13 -10.48
CA VAL A 103 -0.63 -19.63 -9.10
C VAL A 103 -2.04 -19.80 -8.53
N VAL A 104 -3.07 -19.42 -9.29
CA VAL A 104 -4.47 -19.59 -8.87
C VAL A 104 -4.79 -21.08 -8.64
N ASP A 105 -4.31 -21.98 -9.51
CA ASP A 105 -4.49 -23.42 -9.33
C ASP A 105 -3.74 -23.96 -8.10
N ALA A 106 -2.49 -23.55 -7.87
CA ALA A 106 -1.73 -23.95 -6.68
C ALA A 106 -2.45 -23.54 -5.38
N ILE A 107 -2.98 -22.31 -5.32
CA ILE A 107 -3.72 -21.80 -4.16
C ILE A 107 -5.04 -22.56 -4.00
N LYS A 108 -5.76 -22.83 -5.09
CA LYS A 108 -6.98 -23.64 -5.08
C LYS A 108 -6.71 -25.02 -4.49
N ARG A 109 -5.68 -25.72 -4.96
CA ARG A 109 -5.29 -27.06 -4.45
C ARG A 109 -4.93 -27.00 -2.97
N ALA A 110 -4.15 -26.01 -2.53
CA ALA A 110 -3.77 -25.86 -1.14
C ALA A 110 -4.97 -25.63 -0.19
N LEU A 111 -6.01 -24.93 -0.65
CA LEU A 111 -7.26 -24.76 0.10
C LEU A 111 -8.07 -26.07 0.15
N VAL A 112 -8.16 -26.79 -0.96
CA VAL A 112 -8.82 -28.10 -1.02
C VAL A 112 -8.14 -29.13 -0.11
N GLU A 113 -6.81 -29.13 0.00
CA GLU A 113 -6.08 -29.97 0.96
C GLU A 113 -6.50 -29.70 2.43
N ARG A 114 -6.92 -28.46 2.73
CA ARG A 114 -7.48 -28.08 4.04
C ARG A 114 -8.98 -28.37 4.16
N LYS A 115 -9.58 -28.99 3.15
CA LYS A 115 -11.03 -29.23 2.98
C LYS A 115 -11.84 -27.93 3.00
N ILE A 116 -11.28 -26.87 2.43
CA ILE A 116 -11.97 -25.60 2.18
C ILE A 116 -12.48 -25.64 0.74
N THR A 117 -13.67 -25.08 0.49
CA THR A 117 -14.24 -24.97 -0.86
C THR A 117 -13.87 -23.60 -1.46
N PRO A 118 -12.90 -23.51 -2.38
CA PRO A 118 -12.58 -22.25 -3.05
C PRO A 118 -13.57 -21.95 -4.19
N HIS A 119 -14.18 -20.78 -4.15
CA HIS A 119 -14.96 -20.20 -5.23
C HIS A 119 -14.06 -19.18 -5.93
N ILE A 120 -13.67 -19.44 -7.17
CA ILE A 120 -12.82 -18.53 -7.94
C ILE A 120 -13.68 -17.77 -8.93
N LYS A 121 -13.71 -16.44 -8.81
CA LYS A 121 -14.39 -15.54 -9.74
C LYS A 121 -13.53 -14.35 -10.04
N TYR A 122 -13.08 -14.20 -11.28
CA TYR A 122 -12.22 -13.09 -11.68
C TYR A 122 -12.99 -11.78 -11.68
N ALA A 123 -12.28 -10.67 -11.43
CA ALA A 123 -12.89 -9.34 -11.41
C ALA A 123 -13.63 -9.01 -12.72
N HIS A 124 -13.09 -9.42 -13.87
CA HIS A 124 -13.71 -9.17 -15.19
C HIS A 124 -15.05 -9.91 -15.38
N GLU A 125 -15.25 -11.06 -14.73
CA GLU A 125 -16.53 -11.79 -14.79
C GLU A 125 -17.66 -10.95 -14.17
N PHE A 126 -17.38 -10.24 -13.07
CA PHE A 126 -18.36 -9.34 -12.45
C PHE A 126 -18.61 -8.07 -13.27
N LEU A 127 -17.68 -7.71 -14.15
CA LEU A 127 -17.83 -6.59 -15.07
C LEU A 127 -18.57 -6.98 -16.36
N GLY A 128 -18.91 -8.26 -16.54
CA GLY A 128 -19.47 -8.76 -17.79
C GLY A 128 -18.48 -8.69 -18.97
N GLN A 129 -17.18 -8.69 -18.69
CA GLN A 129 -16.11 -8.58 -19.68
C GLN A 129 -15.40 -9.92 -19.87
N SER A 130 -14.84 -10.14 -21.06
CA SER A 130 -13.92 -11.25 -21.27
C SER A 130 -12.53 -10.91 -20.74
N ALA A 131 -11.75 -11.93 -20.32
CA ALA A 131 -10.36 -11.74 -19.93
C ALA A 131 -9.53 -11.11 -21.06
N GLU A 132 -9.81 -11.48 -22.31
CA GLU A 132 -9.12 -10.95 -23.49
C GLU A 132 -9.40 -9.45 -23.67
N ASP A 133 -10.66 -9.03 -23.53
CA ASP A 133 -11.04 -7.62 -23.65
C ASP A 133 -10.38 -6.78 -22.54
N THR A 134 -10.44 -7.24 -21.29
CA THR A 134 -9.81 -6.54 -20.16
C THR A 134 -8.29 -6.45 -20.35
N ASN A 135 -7.64 -7.53 -20.79
CA ASN A 135 -6.19 -7.53 -21.02
C ASN A 135 -5.80 -6.64 -22.20
N ARG A 136 -6.63 -6.58 -23.25
CA ARG A 136 -6.46 -5.67 -24.38
C ARG A 136 -6.61 -4.21 -23.96
N GLU A 137 -7.61 -3.89 -23.13
CA GLU A 137 -7.79 -2.54 -22.59
C GLU A 137 -6.60 -2.11 -21.73
N GLN A 138 -6.12 -2.98 -20.83
CA GLN A 138 -4.90 -2.71 -20.05
C GLN A 138 -3.65 -2.58 -20.93
N ALA A 139 -3.55 -3.34 -22.03
CA ALA A 139 -2.46 -3.19 -22.98
C ALA A 139 -2.54 -1.83 -23.72
N GLN A 140 -3.74 -1.38 -24.08
CA GLN A 140 -3.97 -0.06 -24.68
C GLN A 140 -3.65 1.08 -23.72
N GLU A 141 -3.99 0.97 -22.42
CA GLU A 141 -3.61 1.96 -21.40
C GLU A 141 -2.08 2.07 -21.23
N ARG A 142 -1.36 0.98 -21.52
CA ARG A 142 0.10 0.90 -21.52
C ARG A 142 0.72 1.21 -22.89
N ASP A 143 -0.09 1.50 -23.91
CA ASP A 143 0.40 1.79 -25.26
C ASP A 143 1.34 3.02 -25.25
N GLY A 144 2.49 2.87 -25.89
CA GLY A 144 3.56 3.87 -25.86
C GLY A 144 4.27 4.06 -24.52
N ARG A 145 3.86 3.37 -23.44
CA ARG A 145 4.50 3.46 -22.12
C ARG A 145 5.67 2.48 -22.02
N LYS A 146 6.83 2.99 -21.59
CA LYS A 146 8.03 2.20 -21.33
C LYS A 146 8.20 1.93 -19.85
N ILE A 147 8.52 0.70 -19.45
CA ILE A 147 8.69 0.35 -18.03
C ILE A 147 9.85 1.12 -17.38
N GLU A 148 10.88 1.45 -18.16
CA GLU A 148 12.02 2.26 -17.77
C GLU A 148 11.63 3.72 -17.47
N SER A 149 10.49 4.16 -17.98
CA SER A 149 9.92 5.49 -17.78
C SER A 149 8.72 5.50 -16.83
N ALA A 150 8.47 4.39 -16.12
CA ALA A 150 7.24 4.23 -15.33
C ALA A 150 7.02 5.33 -14.28
N GLY A 151 8.11 5.87 -13.69
CA GLY A 151 8.02 6.98 -12.75
C GLY A 151 7.44 8.27 -13.35
N ILE A 152 7.63 8.52 -14.65
CA ILE A 152 7.06 9.67 -15.35
C ILE A 152 5.53 9.55 -15.47
N TYR A 153 5.02 8.32 -15.66
CA TYR A 153 3.58 8.09 -15.80
C TYR A 153 2.81 8.16 -14.47
N GLN A 154 3.50 8.46 -13.37
CA GLN A 154 2.84 8.78 -12.10
C GLN A 154 2.04 10.08 -12.23
N ALA A 155 2.58 11.13 -12.87
CA ALA A 155 1.85 12.36 -13.17
C ALA A 155 0.64 12.09 -14.08
N SER A 156 0.81 11.26 -15.11
CA SER A 156 -0.31 10.87 -16.00
C SER A 156 -1.41 10.14 -15.23
N SER A 157 -1.03 9.21 -14.34
CA SER A 157 -1.98 8.49 -13.48
C SER A 157 -2.68 9.42 -12.48
N TRP A 158 -1.97 10.42 -11.96
CA TRP A 158 -2.55 11.45 -11.09
C TRP A 158 -3.60 12.29 -11.83
N ILE A 159 -3.28 12.79 -13.03
CA ILE A 159 -4.21 13.57 -13.87
C ILE A 159 -5.45 12.74 -14.22
N ASN A 160 -5.26 11.49 -14.64
CA ASN A 160 -6.36 10.59 -14.99
C ASN A 160 -7.24 10.16 -13.81
N GLY A 161 -6.71 10.19 -12.59
CA GLY A 161 -7.33 9.55 -11.43
C GLY A 161 -7.84 10.51 -10.34
N GLN A 162 -7.35 11.75 -10.28
CA GLN A 162 -7.72 12.69 -9.22
C GLN A 162 -8.68 13.79 -9.68
N PHE A 163 -8.75 14.08 -10.98
CA PHE A 163 -9.67 15.07 -11.52
C PHE A 163 -11.01 14.40 -11.85
N PRO A 164 -12.16 15.04 -11.51
CA PRO A 164 -13.49 14.49 -11.84
C PRO A 164 -13.68 14.26 -13.34
N ASP A 165 -13.19 15.19 -14.17
CA ASP A 165 -13.07 15.04 -15.61
C ASP A 165 -11.58 15.20 -15.99
N PRO A 166 -10.88 14.11 -16.34
CA PRO A 166 -9.47 14.15 -16.68
C PRO A 166 -9.18 14.80 -18.04
N GLU A 167 -10.17 14.97 -18.92
CA GLU A 167 -9.96 15.61 -20.22
C GLU A 167 -9.77 17.13 -20.09
N VAL A 168 -10.36 17.75 -19.07
CA VAL A 168 -10.17 19.18 -18.76
C VAL A 168 -8.71 19.53 -18.44
N PRO A 169 -8.05 18.92 -17.43
CA PRO A 169 -6.64 19.20 -17.12
C PRO A 169 -5.70 18.74 -18.23
N LYS A 170 -6.02 17.66 -18.97
CA LYS A 170 -5.25 17.23 -20.15
C LYS A 170 -5.25 18.28 -21.25
N LYS A 171 -6.43 18.83 -21.60
CA LYS A 171 -6.57 19.88 -22.60
C LYS A 171 -5.77 21.11 -22.19
N TRP A 172 -5.93 21.54 -20.94
CA TRP A 172 -5.18 22.67 -20.37
C TRP A 172 -3.66 22.46 -20.46
N LEU A 173 -3.15 21.27 -20.12
CA LEU A 173 -1.73 20.95 -20.23
C LEU A 173 -1.27 20.96 -21.69
N LYS A 174 -2.06 20.36 -22.60
CA LYS A 174 -1.73 20.27 -24.02
C LYS A 174 -1.62 21.64 -24.70
N GLU A 175 -2.48 22.58 -24.32
CA GLU A 175 -2.45 23.95 -24.84
C GLU A 175 -1.22 24.74 -24.37
N ARG A 176 -0.76 24.50 -23.14
CA ARG A 176 0.34 25.26 -22.52
C ARG A 176 1.71 24.64 -22.73
N ARG A 177 1.79 23.31 -22.65
CA ARG A 177 3.01 22.50 -22.70
C ARG A 177 2.77 21.24 -23.55
N PRO A 178 2.61 21.41 -24.87
CA PRO A 178 2.36 20.27 -25.77
C PRO A 178 3.51 19.26 -25.78
N ASP A 179 4.74 19.71 -25.52
CA ASP A 179 5.93 18.88 -25.31
C ASP A 179 5.76 17.95 -24.11
N LEU A 180 5.39 18.51 -22.96
CA LEU A 180 5.20 17.77 -21.71
C LEU A 180 3.99 16.84 -21.79
N TYR A 181 2.90 17.28 -22.44
CA TYR A 181 1.74 16.44 -22.69
C TYR A 181 2.12 15.18 -23.49
N ALA A 182 2.92 15.33 -24.57
CA ALA A 182 3.34 14.20 -25.39
C ALA A 182 4.20 13.19 -24.61
N GLU A 183 5.05 13.67 -23.69
CA GLU A 183 5.88 12.80 -22.85
C GLU A 183 5.05 12.05 -21.78
N LEU A 184 4.06 12.71 -21.18
CA LEU A 184 3.16 12.10 -20.18
C LEU A 184 2.13 11.15 -20.82
N PHE A 185 1.69 11.42 -22.04
CA PHE A 185 0.64 10.67 -22.73
C PHE A 185 1.07 10.19 -24.13
N PRO A 186 2.15 9.38 -24.24
CA PRO A 186 2.77 9.02 -25.52
C PRO A 186 1.86 8.19 -26.45
N GLY A 187 0.83 7.53 -25.90
CA GLY A 187 -0.17 6.76 -26.66
C GLY A 187 -1.43 7.54 -27.07
N GLU A 188 -1.62 8.77 -26.56
CA GLU A 188 -2.83 9.59 -26.77
C GLU A 188 -2.61 10.71 -27.81
N SER A 189 -1.38 10.91 -28.28
CA SER A 189 -1.09 11.88 -29.35
C SER A 189 -1.84 11.50 -30.63
N GLY A 190 -2.96 12.18 -30.88
CA GLY A 190 -3.78 12.01 -32.10
C GLY A 190 -4.94 11.01 -32.01
N LYS A 191 -5.20 10.40 -30.83
CA LYS A 191 -6.38 9.55 -30.60
C LYS A 191 -7.39 10.33 -29.75
N ALA A 192 -8.67 10.31 -30.13
CA ALA A 192 -9.73 10.81 -29.26
C ALA A 192 -9.77 9.94 -28.00
N GLY A 193 -9.71 10.56 -26.82
CA GLY A 193 -9.82 9.84 -25.54
C GLY A 193 -11.07 8.98 -25.53
N LYS A 194 -10.94 7.71 -25.15
CA LYS A 194 -12.09 6.84 -24.93
C LYS A 194 -12.76 7.35 -23.66
N VAL A 195 -13.90 8.04 -23.80
CA VAL A 195 -14.78 8.37 -22.68
C VAL A 195 -15.12 7.03 -22.03
N LYS A 196 -14.75 6.83 -20.75
CA LYS A 196 -15.22 5.66 -20.01
C LYS A 196 -16.74 5.70 -20.09
N SER A 197 -17.33 4.61 -20.56
CA SER A 197 -18.79 4.50 -20.66
C SER A 197 -19.37 4.74 -19.27
N ASP A 198 -19.96 5.92 -19.07
CA ASP A 198 -20.76 6.27 -17.92
C ASP A 198 -22.09 5.55 -17.95
N VAL A 199 -22.17 4.31 -18.45
CA VAL A 199 -23.39 3.50 -18.51
C VAL A 199 -23.12 2.21 -17.75
N ASP A 200 -24.00 1.89 -16.81
CA ASP A 200 -23.98 0.64 -16.06
C ASP A 200 -24.46 -0.50 -16.98
N PRO A 201 -23.67 -1.57 -17.18
CA PRO A 201 -23.96 -2.62 -18.17
C PRO A 201 -25.14 -3.52 -17.80
N GLU A 202 -25.58 -3.51 -16.53
CA GLU A 202 -26.72 -4.32 -16.05
C GLU A 202 -28.04 -3.54 -16.18
N THR A 203 -27.98 -2.21 -16.04
CA THR A 203 -29.17 -1.35 -16.01
C THR A 203 -29.37 -0.48 -17.25
N GLY A 204 -28.33 -0.29 -18.07
CA GLY A 204 -28.36 0.59 -19.25
C GLY A 204 -28.52 2.08 -18.90
N LEU A 205 -28.39 2.44 -17.63
CA LEU A 205 -28.55 3.81 -17.13
C LEU A 205 -27.21 4.53 -17.01
N PRO A 206 -27.19 5.87 -17.10
CA PRO A 206 -26.03 6.65 -16.74
C PRO A 206 -25.55 6.27 -15.33
N ARG A 207 -24.26 5.96 -15.15
CA ARG A 207 -23.58 5.77 -13.86
C ARG A 207 -23.82 7.06 -13.07
N ALA A 208 -24.77 7.01 -12.14
CA ALA A 208 -25.06 8.12 -11.26
C ALA A 208 -23.84 8.34 -10.36
N GLY A 209 -23.00 9.32 -10.70
CA GLY A 209 -21.73 9.56 -10.03
C GLY A 209 -20.66 8.51 -10.40
N ASN A 210 -19.42 8.83 -10.03
CA ASN A 210 -18.17 8.09 -10.25
C ASN A 210 -18.21 6.58 -9.89
N THR A 211 -19.03 5.78 -10.56
CA THR A 211 -19.14 4.36 -10.30
C THR A 211 -17.93 3.68 -10.91
N THR A 212 -16.92 3.51 -10.08
CA THR A 212 -15.66 2.85 -10.46
C THR A 212 -15.89 1.36 -10.68
N ASP A 213 -15.06 0.70 -11.48
CA ASP A 213 -15.12 -0.77 -11.67
C ASP A 213 -15.08 -1.52 -10.34
N ARG A 214 -14.42 -0.93 -9.33
CA ARG A 214 -14.44 -1.43 -7.94
C ARG A 214 -15.85 -1.55 -7.38
N GLU A 215 -16.73 -0.57 -7.61
CA GLU A 215 -18.09 -0.59 -7.07
C GLU A 215 -18.96 -1.62 -7.80
N VAL A 216 -18.79 -1.78 -9.11
CA VAL A 216 -19.48 -2.82 -9.89
C VAL A 216 -19.05 -4.21 -9.41
N VAL A 217 -17.75 -4.47 -9.31
CA VAL A 217 -17.22 -5.73 -8.77
C VAL A 217 -17.69 -5.95 -7.34
N GLY A 218 -17.72 -4.90 -6.51
CA GLY A 218 -18.25 -4.95 -5.15
C GLY A 218 -19.71 -5.40 -5.09
N ARG A 219 -20.59 -4.83 -5.93
CA ARG A 219 -22.00 -5.28 -6.06
C ARG A 219 -22.11 -6.73 -6.51
N GLY A 220 -21.32 -7.13 -7.50
CA GLY A 220 -21.26 -8.52 -7.98
C GLY A 220 -20.86 -9.51 -6.90
N ILE A 221 -19.84 -9.16 -6.09
CA ILE A 221 -19.43 -9.95 -4.92
C ILE A 221 -20.56 -10.03 -3.88
N GLN A 222 -21.25 -8.92 -3.59
CA GLN A 222 -22.38 -8.93 -2.65
C GLN A 222 -23.50 -9.87 -3.13
N ALA A 223 -23.85 -9.82 -4.42
CA ALA A 223 -24.85 -10.71 -5.01
C ALA A 223 -24.42 -12.18 -4.90
N TYR A 224 -23.14 -12.47 -5.22
CA TYR A 224 -22.59 -13.81 -5.10
C TYR A 224 -22.66 -14.35 -3.67
N LEU A 225 -22.21 -13.57 -2.68
CA LEU A 225 -22.21 -13.98 -1.28
C LEU A 225 -23.63 -14.16 -0.70
N LYS A 226 -24.63 -13.43 -1.21
CA LYS A 226 -26.04 -13.64 -0.83
C LYS A 226 -26.61 -14.95 -1.39
N ALA A 227 -26.23 -15.30 -2.62
CA ALA A 227 -26.63 -16.55 -3.26
C ALA A 227 -25.91 -17.78 -2.68
N HIS A 228 -24.73 -17.58 -2.09
CA HIS A 228 -23.86 -18.60 -1.55
C HIS A 228 -23.62 -18.39 -0.03
N PRO A 229 -24.62 -18.63 0.84
CA PRO A 229 -24.50 -18.41 2.29
C PRO A 229 -23.44 -19.30 2.96
N GLU A 230 -23.03 -20.41 2.32
CA GLU A 230 -21.92 -21.27 2.73
C GLU A 230 -20.54 -20.61 2.59
N VAL A 231 -20.44 -19.53 1.80
CA VAL A 231 -19.20 -18.79 1.60
C VAL A 231 -19.00 -17.80 2.74
N ARG A 232 -17.92 -18.02 3.50
CA ARG A 232 -17.57 -17.21 4.67
C ARG A 232 -17.39 -15.73 4.32
N GLY A 233 -16.76 -15.44 3.20
CA GLY A 233 -16.39 -14.10 2.76
C GLY A 233 -15.46 -14.12 1.56
N VAL A 234 -14.78 -13.00 1.31
CA VAL A 234 -13.99 -12.77 0.09
C VAL A 234 -12.55 -12.29 0.36
N PHE A 235 -11.59 -12.83 -0.40
CA PHE A 235 -10.28 -12.22 -0.64
C PHE A 235 -10.28 -11.50 -2.00
N TRP A 236 -10.08 -10.18 -1.99
CA TRP A 236 -10.24 -9.36 -3.20
C TRP A 236 -9.33 -8.13 -3.19
N GLY A 237 -8.78 -7.83 -4.37
CA GLY A 237 -8.03 -6.62 -4.69
C GLY A 237 -6.56 -6.67 -4.25
N GLY A 238 -5.73 -5.83 -4.89
CA GLY A 238 -4.29 -5.76 -4.62
C GLY A 238 -3.87 -4.70 -3.58
N GLY A 239 -4.82 -3.93 -3.04
CA GLY A 239 -4.57 -2.82 -2.13
C GLY A 239 -5.78 -1.90 -1.99
N GLY A 240 -5.64 -0.78 -1.28
CA GLY A 240 -6.72 0.20 -1.13
C GLY A 240 -7.92 -0.34 -0.35
N THR A 241 -7.68 -1.16 0.68
CA THR A 241 -8.72 -1.94 1.37
C THR A 241 -9.85 -1.11 1.98
N THR A 242 -9.62 0.14 2.36
CA THR A 242 -10.72 1.03 2.78
C THR A 242 -11.76 1.20 1.66
N GLY A 243 -11.33 1.39 0.42
CA GLY A 243 -12.22 1.50 -0.74
C GLY A 243 -12.90 0.17 -1.09
N LEU A 244 -12.18 -0.95 -1.00
CA LEU A 244 -12.72 -2.29 -1.26
C LEU A 244 -13.83 -2.66 -0.25
N ARG A 245 -13.60 -2.37 1.03
CA ARG A 245 -14.60 -2.56 2.09
C ARG A 245 -15.82 -1.67 1.90
N ARG A 246 -15.61 -0.41 1.52
CA ARG A 246 -16.70 0.51 1.21
C ARG A 246 -17.57 -0.01 0.06
N ALA A 247 -16.95 -0.57 -0.98
CA ALA A 247 -17.67 -1.18 -2.10
C ALA A 247 -18.47 -2.45 -1.71
N LEU A 248 -18.21 -3.04 -0.54
CA LEU A 248 -18.98 -4.16 0.00
C LEU A 248 -20.05 -3.74 1.00
N TYR A 249 -20.16 -2.47 1.37
CA TYR A 249 -21.20 -2.03 2.31
C TYR A 249 -22.61 -2.44 1.82
N PRO A 250 -23.48 -3.01 2.69
CA PRO A 250 -23.34 -3.19 4.14
C PRO A 250 -22.68 -4.52 4.60
N MET A 251 -22.12 -5.32 3.68
CA MET A 251 -21.46 -6.61 3.93
C MET A 251 -19.93 -6.48 4.12
N GLN A 252 -19.44 -5.35 4.62
CA GLN A 252 -17.99 -5.10 4.80
C GLN A 252 -17.29 -6.10 5.74
N ASP A 253 -18.04 -6.76 6.63
CA ASP A 253 -17.56 -7.81 7.53
C ASP A 253 -17.15 -9.09 6.77
N LYS A 254 -17.72 -9.31 5.58
CA LYS A 254 -17.36 -10.40 4.66
C LYS A 254 -16.03 -10.16 3.93
N TYR A 255 -15.43 -8.97 4.04
CA TYR A 255 -14.10 -8.71 3.50
C TYR A 255 -13.00 -9.35 4.37
N LEU A 256 -12.39 -10.44 3.88
CA LEU A 256 -11.39 -11.20 4.62
C LEU A 256 -9.97 -10.64 4.44
N GLY A 257 -9.68 -10.01 3.30
CA GLY A 257 -8.38 -9.39 3.01
C GLY A 257 -8.11 -9.18 1.53
N THR A 258 -6.94 -8.64 1.20
CA THR A 258 -6.48 -8.52 -0.19
C THR A 258 -6.09 -9.87 -0.77
N PHE A 259 -6.13 -9.99 -2.10
CA PHE A 259 -5.57 -11.10 -2.85
C PHE A 259 -4.42 -10.59 -3.74
N ILE A 260 -3.28 -10.29 -3.11
CA ILE A 260 -2.05 -9.82 -3.80
C ILE A 260 -1.18 -10.97 -4.34
N THR A 261 -1.49 -12.20 -3.96
CA THR A 261 -0.72 -13.41 -4.32
C THR A 261 -1.26 -14.04 -5.60
N ASP A 262 -1.44 -13.22 -6.63
CA ASP A 262 -2.01 -13.64 -7.92
C ASP A 262 -0.94 -13.88 -9.00
N ASN A 263 0.35 -13.82 -8.63
CA ASN A 263 1.48 -14.09 -9.51
C ASN A 263 2.62 -14.82 -8.78
N VAL A 264 3.57 -15.38 -9.55
CA VAL A 264 4.65 -16.23 -9.01
C VAL A 264 5.57 -15.49 -8.05
N TYR A 265 5.84 -14.21 -8.33
CA TYR A 265 6.74 -13.39 -7.52
C TYR A 265 6.17 -13.17 -6.13
N THR A 266 4.89 -12.81 -6.03
CA THR A 266 4.23 -12.57 -4.74
C THR A 266 3.97 -13.87 -3.98
N LEU A 267 3.58 -14.95 -4.65
CA LEU A 267 3.38 -16.24 -3.97
C LEU A 267 4.69 -16.79 -3.39
N GLN A 268 5.79 -16.72 -4.14
CA GLN A 268 7.10 -17.22 -3.69
C GLN A 268 7.89 -16.21 -2.83
N SER A 269 7.33 -15.04 -2.52
CA SER A 269 8.02 -13.92 -1.86
C SER A 269 8.50 -14.18 -0.42
N GLN A 270 8.35 -15.39 0.15
CA GLN A 270 8.57 -15.72 1.56
C GLN A 270 7.82 -14.81 2.57
N MET A 271 7.08 -13.80 2.14
CA MET A 271 6.29 -12.92 3.01
C MET A 271 5.33 -13.72 3.90
N THR A 272 4.81 -14.84 3.40
CA THR A 272 3.87 -15.70 4.13
C THR A 272 4.53 -16.57 5.20
N THR A 273 5.86 -16.66 5.24
CA THR A 273 6.60 -17.41 6.28
C THR A 273 6.92 -16.54 7.49
N TYR A 274 6.78 -15.22 7.39
CA TYR A 274 7.04 -14.30 8.49
C TYR A 274 5.93 -14.43 9.56
N PRO A 275 6.27 -14.68 10.84
CA PRO A 275 5.27 -14.85 11.89
C PRO A 275 4.42 -13.59 12.06
N GLY A 276 3.10 -13.76 12.01
CA GLY A 276 2.15 -12.66 12.04
C GLY A 276 2.10 -11.90 13.36
N ASP A 277 2.35 -12.59 14.47
CA ASP A 277 2.48 -12.03 15.81
C ASP A 277 3.74 -11.16 15.93
N VAL A 278 4.88 -11.61 15.38
CA VAL A 278 6.12 -10.81 15.33
C VAL A 278 5.92 -9.59 14.44
N TRP A 279 5.22 -9.72 13.31
CA TRP A 279 4.88 -8.58 12.44
C TRP A 279 4.04 -7.56 13.21
N GLN A 280 2.93 -8.00 13.80
CA GLN A 280 2.04 -7.11 14.54
C GLN A 280 2.76 -6.44 15.72
N LEU A 281 3.58 -7.18 16.47
CA LEU A 281 4.39 -6.61 17.55
C LEU A 281 5.35 -5.53 17.05
N ALA A 282 6.02 -5.76 15.92
CA ALA A 282 6.93 -4.78 15.33
C ALA A 282 6.19 -3.51 14.89
N GLU A 283 5.00 -3.64 14.29
CA GLU A 283 4.16 -2.49 13.94
C GLU A 283 3.66 -1.75 15.18
N GLU A 284 3.20 -2.45 16.21
CA GLU A 284 2.73 -1.84 17.47
C GLU A 284 3.84 -1.05 18.17
N GLN A 285 5.03 -1.64 18.30
CA GLN A 285 6.19 -0.97 18.92
C GLN A 285 6.67 0.25 18.12
N LEU A 286 6.52 0.24 16.80
CA LEU A 286 6.86 1.40 15.97
C LEU A 286 5.84 2.55 16.10
N LEU A 287 4.59 2.23 16.44
CA LEU A 287 3.51 3.21 16.50
C LEU A 287 3.32 3.82 17.90
N GLU A 288 3.72 3.10 18.96
CA GLU A 288 3.61 3.57 20.34
C GLU A 288 4.23 4.97 20.58
N PRO A 289 5.41 5.31 20.03
CA PRO A 289 6.01 6.64 20.24
C PRO A 289 5.24 7.79 19.58
N LEU A 290 4.40 7.51 18.57
CA LEU A 290 3.74 8.56 17.78
C LEU A 290 2.82 9.45 18.62
N ALA A 291 2.24 8.92 19.70
CA ALA A 291 1.36 9.68 20.60
C ALA A 291 2.09 10.80 21.35
N TYR A 292 3.42 10.75 21.40
CA TYR A 292 4.28 11.65 22.18
C TYR A 292 5.25 12.45 21.30
N ALA A 293 5.15 12.34 19.98
CA ALA A 293 6.02 13.08 19.07
C ALA A 293 5.72 14.59 19.16
N GLU A 294 6.74 15.42 19.25
CA GLU A 294 6.59 16.89 19.17
C GLU A 294 7.05 17.44 17.82
N ARG A 295 7.72 16.60 17.02
CA ARG A 295 8.27 16.96 15.72
C ARG A 295 8.40 15.73 14.83
N LEU A 296 8.01 15.88 13.57
CA LEU A 296 8.39 14.98 12.49
C LEU A 296 9.62 15.56 11.80
N GLU A 297 10.65 14.75 11.58
CA GLU A 297 11.83 15.13 10.79
C GLU A 297 12.26 13.97 9.90
N ILE A 298 12.54 14.25 8.63
CA ILE A 298 12.91 13.27 7.60
C ILE A 298 14.13 13.80 6.87
N THR A 299 15.23 13.04 6.91
CA THR A 299 16.46 13.35 6.18
C THR A 299 16.97 12.12 5.43
N ASP A 300 17.49 12.30 4.22
CA ASP A 300 18.15 11.21 3.48
C ASP A 300 19.35 11.72 2.64
N PRO A 301 20.22 10.81 2.15
CA PRO A 301 21.36 11.19 1.32
C PRO A 301 21.01 11.77 -0.06
N GLU A 302 19.77 11.59 -0.53
CA GLU A 302 19.31 12.23 -1.78
C GLU A 302 19.00 13.72 -1.56
N GLY A 303 19.04 14.21 -0.32
CA GLY A 303 18.89 15.61 0.03
C GLY A 303 17.51 15.98 0.55
N THR A 304 16.69 14.99 0.94
CA THR A 304 15.50 15.27 1.73
C THR A 304 15.91 15.88 3.06
N ASN A 305 15.22 16.93 3.44
CA ASN A 305 15.25 17.55 4.76
C ASN A 305 13.89 18.19 4.97
N LEU A 306 12.94 17.41 5.49
CA LEU A 306 11.58 17.85 5.79
C LEU A 306 11.36 17.84 7.29
N TRP A 307 10.58 18.79 7.78
CA TRP A 307 10.12 18.76 9.16
C TRP A 307 8.73 19.38 9.33
N SER A 308 8.09 19.04 10.44
CA SER A 308 6.85 19.66 10.91
C SER A 308 6.81 19.59 12.43
N ASP A 309 6.55 20.72 13.09
CA ASP A 309 6.27 20.71 14.53
C ASP A 309 4.85 20.19 14.76
N LEU A 310 4.70 19.31 15.75
CA LEU A 310 3.46 18.62 16.04
C LEU A 310 2.90 19.11 17.38
N THR A 311 1.63 19.46 17.36
CA THR A 311 0.90 19.68 18.62
C THR A 311 0.57 18.34 19.27
N PRO A 312 0.32 18.28 20.60
CA PRO A 312 -0.12 17.06 21.26
C PRO A 312 -1.36 16.42 20.61
N ASP A 313 -2.31 17.23 20.13
CA ASP A 313 -3.52 16.74 19.42
C ASP A 313 -3.19 16.10 18.07
N MET A 314 -2.23 16.66 17.31
CA MET A 314 -1.77 16.03 16.05
C MET A 314 -1.17 14.67 16.29
N SER A 315 -0.29 14.56 17.30
CA SER A 315 0.44 13.34 17.65
C SER A 315 -0.48 12.25 18.19
N GLU A 316 -1.42 12.63 19.06
CA GLU A 316 -2.45 11.71 19.54
C GLU A 316 -3.27 11.14 18.37
N ARG A 317 -3.74 11.97 17.44
CA ARG A 317 -4.52 11.51 16.28
C ARG A 317 -3.70 10.70 15.30
N TRP A 318 -2.43 11.06 15.10
CA TRP A 318 -1.51 10.30 14.27
C TRP A 318 -1.37 8.88 14.81
N SER A 319 -1.14 8.71 16.12
CA SER A 319 -1.06 7.39 16.75
C SER A 319 -2.33 6.55 16.57
N GLN A 320 -3.51 7.19 16.61
CA GLN A 320 -4.81 6.51 16.43
C GLN A 320 -5.06 6.13 14.96
N GLY A 321 -4.58 6.92 14.01
CA GLY A 321 -4.87 6.74 12.58
C GLY A 321 -3.78 6.02 11.78
N ALA A 322 -2.57 5.90 12.32
CA ALA A 322 -1.40 5.42 11.59
C ALA A 322 -1.48 3.94 11.21
N TYR A 323 -2.23 3.14 11.99
CA TYR A 323 -2.26 1.71 11.79
C TYR A 323 -3.10 1.28 10.59
N GLN A 324 -2.50 0.43 9.77
CA GLN A 324 -3.15 -0.50 8.87
C GLN A 324 -2.13 -1.61 8.62
N ARG A 325 -2.46 -2.88 8.93
CA ARG A 325 -1.48 -3.97 8.84
C ARG A 325 -0.82 -4.04 7.46
N GLY A 326 0.51 -3.91 7.44
CA GLY A 326 1.35 -3.85 6.25
C GLY A 326 1.37 -2.51 5.51
N HIS A 327 0.76 -1.46 6.03
CA HIS A 327 0.71 -0.14 5.42
C HIS A 327 0.57 0.97 6.47
N LEU A 328 1.65 1.29 7.18
CA LEU A 328 1.62 2.31 8.21
C LEU A 328 1.60 3.72 7.61
N TYR A 329 0.65 4.55 8.03
CA TYR A 329 0.55 5.95 7.62
C TYR A 329 1.51 6.81 8.42
N MET A 330 2.78 6.81 8.02
CA MET A 330 3.89 7.50 8.70
C MET A 330 3.96 9.01 8.43
N PHE A 331 2.84 9.62 8.03
CA PHE A 331 2.66 11.06 7.93
C PHE A 331 1.31 11.44 8.56
N PRO A 332 1.25 12.40 9.51
CA PRO A 332 0.02 12.70 10.25
C PRO A 332 -1.20 12.95 9.35
N ASN A 333 -1.02 13.67 8.24
CA ASN A 333 -2.13 14.02 7.33
C ASN A 333 -2.69 12.82 6.54
N GLN A 334 -1.97 11.68 6.48
CA GLN A 334 -2.46 10.43 5.88
C GLN A 334 -3.24 9.57 6.90
N ALA A 335 -2.94 9.74 8.18
CA ALA A 335 -3.57 9.03 9.29
C ALA A 335 -4.93 9.62 9.68
N THR A 336 -5.21 10.87 9.31
CA THR A 336 -6.44 11.60 9.67
C THR A 336 -7.43 11.72 8.49
N GLY A 337 -8.63 12.26 8.75
CA GLY A 337 -9.72 12.34 7.78
C GLY A 337 -10.37 10.98 7.50
N ARG A 338 -10.37 10.08 8.48
CA ARG A 338 -10.85 8.69 8.36
C ARG A 338 -11.20 8.07 9.72
N PHE A 339 -11.79 6.87 9.69
CA PHE A 339 -11.79 5.96 10.83
C PHE A 339 -10.48 5.15 10.83
N GLY A 340 -9.73 5.17 11.93
CA GLY A 340 -8.49 4.40 12.08
C GLY A 340 -8.75 2.89 12.15
N TYR A 341 -7.79 2.05 11.74
CA TYR A 341 -7.92 0.60 11.97
C TYR A 341 -7.66 0.27 13.45
N SER A 342 -8.34 -0.75 13.95
CA SER A 342 -8.14 -1.25 15.31
C SER A 342 -7.04 -2.31 15.33
N PHE A 343 -6.09 -2.19 16.26
CA PHE A 343 -5.10 -3.23 16.57
C PHE A 343 -5.75 -4.47 17.20
N VAL A 344 -6.70 -4.23 18.12
CA VAL A 344 -7.36 -5.28 18.91
C VAL A 344 -8.34 -6.08 18.06
N ASN A 345 -9.18 -5.37 17.30
CA ASN A 345 -10.27 -5.98 16.52
C ASN A 345 -9.93 -6.05 15.03
N TYR A 346 -8.65 -6.08 14.66
CA TYR A 346 -8.21 -6.04 13.27
C TYR A 346 -8.89 -7.15 12.44
N PRO A 347 -9.35 -6.88 11.21
CA PRO A 347 -9.27 -5.63 10.44
C PRO A 347 -10.38 -4.62 10.72
N GLY A 348 -11.08 -4.69 11.86
CA GLY A 348 -12.10 -3.73 12.25
C GLY A 348 -11.60 -2.29 12.35
N PHE A 349 -12.53 -1.33 12.31
CA PHE A 349 -12.25 0.08 12.49
C PHE A 349 -12.48 0.51 13.94
N GLN A 350 -11.76 1.55 14.35
CA GLN A 350 -12.11 2.34 15.51
C GLN A 350 -13.44 3.05 15.28
N GLN A 351 -14.22 3.24 16.33
CA GLN A 351 -15.53 3.88 16.25
C GLN A 351 -15.45 5.40 16.19
N LYS A 352 -14.30 5.97 16.58
CA LYS A 352 -14.06 7.42 16.58
C LYS A 352 -13.58 7.86 15.19
N TRP A 353 -14.27 8.84 14.61
CA TRP A 353 -13.77 9.57 13.45
C TRP A 353 -12.54 10.41 13.85
N LEU A 354 -11.47 10.34 13.06
CA LEU A 354 -10.26 11.16 13.24
C LEU A 354 -10.34 12.36 12.29
N PRO A 355 -10.66 13.57 12.77
CA PRO A 355 -10.75 14.73 11.91
C PRO A 355 -9.38 15.08 11.31
N ARG A 356 -9.40 15.61 10.08
CA ARG A 356 -8.20 16.00 9.33
C ARG A 356 -7.43 17.15 9.99
N GLU A 357 -8.17 18.11 10.55
CA GLU A 357 -7.61 19.29 11.21
C GLU A 357 -7.35 19.05 12.70
N PRO A 358 -6.21 19.48 13.26
CA PRO A 358 -5.22 20.35 12.62
C PRO A 358 -4.25 19.59 11.70
N ILE A 359 -3.91 20.20 10.56
CA ILE A 359 -2.98 19.64 9.57
C ILE A 359 -1.51 19.87 9.99
N ALA A 360 -0.67 18.83 9.88
CA ALA A 360 0.77 18.98 9.99
C ALA A 360 1.33 19.71 8.76
N LEU A 361 1.83 20.92 8.96
CA LEU A 361 2.40 21.75 7.91
C LEU A 361 3.90 21.43 7.78
N ILE A 362 4.29 20.90 6.62
CA ILE A 362 5.68 20.54 6.35
C ILE A 362 6.48 21.73 5.82
N HIS A 363 7.76 21.77 6.18
CA HIS A 363 8.73 22.74 5.73
C HIS A 363 9.99 22.02 5.27
N GLY A 364 10.70 22.60 4.30
CA GLY A 364 12.00 22.10 3.84
C GLY A 364 11.94 21.51 2.44
N VAL A 365 12.70 20.46 2.17
CA VAL A 365 12.87 19.88 0.82
C VAL A 365 12.59 18.39 0.85
N LEU A 366 11.70 17.91 -0.03
CA LEU A 366 11.59 16.50 -0.38
C LEU A 366 12.44 16.23 -1.62
N ALA A 367 13.44 15.38 -1.52
CA ALA A 367 14.23 14.96 -2.67
C ALA A 367 14.05 13.47 -2.96
N GLY A 368 14.32 13.06 -4.19
CA GLY A 368 14.11 11.66 -4.54
C GLY A 368 14.35 11.36 -6.02
N THR A 369 14.65 10.09 -6.29
CA THR A 369 14.73 9.50 -7.63
C THR A 369 13.64 8.46 -7.88
N ASN A 370 12.72 8.28 -6.93
CA ASN A 370 11.70 7.24 -6.95
C ASN A 370 10.35 7.74 -6.41
N GLY A 371 9.27 7.17 -6.92
CA GLY A 371 7.91 7.37 -6.45
C GLY A 371 7.07 6.11 -6.59
N HIS A 372 5.75 6.26 -6.43
CA HIS A 372 4.83 5.12 -6.49
C HIS A 372 4.78 4.47 -7.88
N GLY A 373 5.03 5.25 -8.94
CA GLY A 373 5.03 4.77 -10.32
C GLY A 373 6.37 4.18 -10.78
N GLY A 374 7.45 4.34 -10.00
CA GLY A 374 8.81 3.93 -10.36
C GLY A 374 9.80 5.09 -10.33
N PHE A 375 10.93 4.90 -11.01
CA PHE A 375 12.06 5.83 -10.96
C PHE A 375 11.92 6.99 -11.95
N PHE A 376 12.48 8.14 -11.58
CA PHE A 376 12.58 9.35 -12.39
C PHE A 376 13.90 10.10 -12.08
N PRO A 377 14.38 11.01 -12.95
CA PRO A 377 15.55 11.83 -12.65
C PRO A 377 15.37 12.55 -11.30
N ARG A 378 16.45 12.71 -10.53
CA ARG A 378 16.35 13.31 -9.19
C ARG A 378 15.55 14.62 -9.22
N TRP A 379 14.54 14.72 -8.36
CA TRP A 379 13.81 15.96 -8.11
C TRP A 379 14.06 16.50 -6.71
N ALA A 380 13.70 17.76 -6.51
CA ALA A 380 13.61 18.42 -5.21
C ALA A 380 12.35 19.29 -5.19
N VAL A 381 11.45 19.02 -4.25
CA VAL A 381 10.23 19.79 -4.01
C VAL A 381 10.40 20.55 -2.71
N THR A 382 10.38 21.88 -2.79
CA THR A 382 10.51 22.76 -1.61
C THR A 382 9.13 23.06 -1.06
N PHE A 383 8.98 22.92 0.25
CA PHE A 383 7.77 23.20 1.00
C PHE A 383 7.98 24.37 1.96
N LYS A 384 6.99 25.25 2.02
CA LYS A 384 6.87 26.32 3.01
C LYS A 384 5.45 26.35 3.55
N ASP A 385 5.32 26.22 4.86
CA ASP A 385 4.04 26.27 5.58
C ASP A 385 3.01 25.25 5.03
N GLY A 386 3.49 24.05 4.64
CA GLY A 386 2.68 23.00 4.04
C GLY A 386 2.39 23.13 2.54
N PHE A 387 2.79 24.23 1.90
CA PHE A 387 2.60 24.48 0.47
C PHE A 387 3.88 24.26 -0.33
N ILE A 388 3.74 23.78 -1.57
CA ILE A 388 4.88 23.68 -2.48
C ILE A 388 5.27 25.09 -2.93
N SER A 389 6.49 25.49 -2.62
CA SER A 389 7.05 26.79 -3.02
C SER A 389 8.01 26.70 -4.21
N GLY A 390 8.43 25.49 -4.60
CA GLY A 390 9.28 25.28 -5.76
C GLY A 390 9.52 23.82 -6.08
N VAL A 391 9.81 23.54 -7.36
CA VAL A 391 10.15 22.22 -7.86
C VAL A 391 11.39 22.35 -8.75
N THR A 392 12.38 21.48 -8.56
CA THR A 392 13.60 21.44 -9.38
C THR A 392 13.92 20.01 -9.79
N GLY A 393 14.31 19.78 -11.05
CA GLY A 393 14.61 18.45 -11.57
C GLY A 393 13.35 17.60 -11.83
N GLY A 394 13.47 16.27 -11.73
CA GLY A 394 12.32 15.36 -11.89
C GLY A 394 11.93 14.98 -13.32
N GLY A 395 12.61 15.51 -14.35
CA GLY A 395 12.19 15.32 -15.74
C GLY A 395 10.72 15.75 -15.96
N ALA A 396 9.97 15.01 -16.78
CA ALA A 396 8.55 15.28 -16.98
C ALA A 396 7.70 15.21 -15.70
N GLN A 397 8.03 14.36 -14.74
CA GLN A 397 7.31 14.28 -13.47
C GLN A 397 7.40 15.61 -12.69
N GLY A 398 8.61 16.16 -12.56
CA GLY A 398 8.85 17.45 -11.90
C GLY A 398 8.28 18.63 -12.69
N ALA A 399 8.43 18.61 -14.03
CA ALA A 399 7.86 19.62 -14.90
C ALA A 399 6.32 19.65 -14.84
N ALA A 400 5.68 18.48 -14.76
CA ALA A 400 4.23 18.37 -14.58
C ALA A 400 3.77 18.98 -13.26
N LEU A 401 4.42 18.62 -12.15
CA LEU A 401 4.09 19.22 -10.86
C LEU A 401 4.24 20.74 -10.91
N ASN A 402 5.35 21.25 -11.43
CA ASN A 402 5.59 22.69 -11.53
C ASN A 402 4.57 23.42 -12.41
N GLU A 403 4.12 22.80 -13.50
CA GLU A 403 3.08 23.36 -14.36
C GLU A 403 1.74 23.38 -13.62
N PHE A 404 1.34 22.27 -12.99
CA PHE A 404 0.06 22.17 -12.30
C PHE A 404 -0.06 23.04 -11.05
N LEU A 405 1.05 23.53 -10.46
CA LEU A 405 0.99 24.60 -9.46
C LEU A 405 0.35 25.90 -10.01
N GLN A 406 0.21 26.05 -11.32
CA GLN A 406 -0.48 27.16 -11.96
C GLN A 406 -1.92 26.80 -12.41
N TYR A 407 -2.37 25.57 -12.13
CA TYR A 407 -3.69 25.11 -12.52
C TYR A 407 -4.79 25.85 -11.74
N PRO A 408 -5.80 26.44 -12.41
CA PRO A 408 -6.86 27.18 -11.74
C PRO A 408 -7.61 26.32 -10.71
N GLY A 409 -7.83 26.87 -9.51
CA GLY A 409 -8.55 26.16 -8.45
C GLY A 409 -7.67 25.26 -7.56
N LEU A 410 -6.43 24.95 -7.95
CA LEU A 410 -5.62 23.95 -7.23
C LEU A 410 -5.07 24.48 -5.90
N ASN A 411 -4.72 25.77 -5.82
CA ASN A 411 -4.08 26.37 -4.64
C ASN A 411 -5.03 27.19 -3.76
N ASP A 412 -6.21 27.53 -4.27
CA ASP A 412 -7.15 28.48 -3.66
C ASP A 412 -8.45 27.82 -3.18
N ARG A 413 -8.74 26.59 -3.60
CA ARG A 413 -9.94 25.86 -3.14
C ARG A 413 -9.65 25.03 -1.89
N VAL A 414 -10.61 25.04 -0.96
CA VAL A 414 -10.58 24.27 0.29
C VAL A 414 -11.64 23.18 0.25
N PHE A 415 -11.43 22.06 0.96
CA PHE A 415 -12.43 20.99 1.12
C PHE A 415 -13.82 21.55 1.50
N PRO A 416 -14.93 21.03 0.96
CA PRO A 416 -15.04 19.93 -0.01
C PRO A 416 -14.92 20.35 -1.48
N TYR A 417 -14.57 21.61 -1.77
CA TYR A 417 -14.75 22.25 -3.07
C TYR A 417 -13.61 22.02 -4.07
N HIS A 418 -12.80 20.97 -3.92
CA HIS A 418 -11.68 20.67 -4.83
C HIS A 418 -12.15 20.58 -6.29
#